data_AF-A0A382N4M3-F1
#
_entry.id   AF-A0A382N4M3-F1
#
_cell.length_a   1.000
_cell.length_b   1.000
_cell.length_c   1.000
_cell.angle_alpha   90.00
_cell.angle_beta   90.00
_cell.angle_gamma   90.00
#
_symmetry.space_group_name_H-M   'P 1'
#
loop_
_entity.id
_entity.type
_entity.pdbx_description
1 polymer ?
#
loop_
_entity_poly.entity_id
_entity_poly.type
_entity_poly.pdbx_seq_one_letter_code
_entity_poly.pdbx_strand_id
1 'polypeptide(L)'
;QGHLKVDGEFAAELLGVLANNDGQAVNRDQLLSQRDPEVFTWGPWHLEPAWLVVVAAVLTQQGQLEIGYTGEQLDALNLARLTRMTLDELQAITHVAPPAALPLVLLKDAVDLLDLPPGAVGPNGADESLVQQVGTRCHEYSQSILDAKSVLIDGITVWGAQVIEHQTERSAALGAFEKAVNNLKARNTVGKLNRIDFTTEELAAATKGKEALNWAETAVQANLHVTDVASYLREATDVFGPEDPNSIDANDLRTRLLDLFRSDTPPDVGAVAGAKAEGAQLRERFAEAATTAHGRDRLDGAGDQKKRQLLESTALADLGQLSTIPLLPGGRFANLQQNLTELHTCKTFDPADLLRSVFCTECSYRPVAGDATS
;
A
#
# COMPACT_ATOMS: atom_id res chain seq x y z
N GLN A 1 -14.30 30.13 -21.90
CA GLN A 1 -15.27 29.01 -21.94
C GLN A 1 -16.43 29.42 -21.06
N GLY A 2 -17.67 29.41 -21.56
CA GLY A 2 -18.82 29.85 -20.78
C GLY A 2 -19.13 28.81 -19.71
N HIS A 3 -19.09 29.20 -18.44
CA HIS A 3 -19.61 28.36 -17.36
C HIS A 3 -21.14 28.37 -17.45
N LEU A 4 -21.76 27.19 -17.41
CA LEU A 4 -23.22 27.07 -17.27
C LEU A 4 -23.61 27.61 -15.89
N LYS A 5 -24.34 28.73 -15.85
CA LYS A 5 -24.77 29.33 -14.59
C LYS A 5 -26.23 29.02 -14.31
N VAL A 6 -26.53 28.76 -13.05
CA VAL A 6 -27.89 28.51 -12.54
C VAL A 6 -28.68 29.81 -12.25
N ASP A 7 -28.05 30.97 -12.40
CA ASP A 7 -28.62 32.31 -12.11
C ASP A 7 -29.14 33.06 -13.36
N GLY A 8 -29.16 32.40 -14.53
CA GLY A 8 -29.71 33.00 -15.76
C GLY A 8 -31.23 33.17 -15.71
N GLU A 9 -31.77 34.12 -16.48
CA GLU A 9 -33.21 34.46 -16.52
C GLU A 9 -34.12 33.22 -16.67
N PHE A 10 -33.81 32.35 -17.63
CA PHE A 10 -34.55 31.11 -17.89
C PHE A 10 -34.48 30.10 -16.74
N ALA A 11 -33.32 29.99 -16.09
CA ALA A 11 -33.09 29.08 -14.98
C ALA A 11 -33.81 29.57 -13.71
N ALA A 12 -33.71 30.88 -13.43
CA ALA A 12 -34.38 31.53 -12.32
C ALA A 12 -35.90 31.42 -12.42
N GLU A 13 -36.47 31.59 -13.61
CA GLU A 13 -37.90 31.40 -13.85
C GLU A 13 -38.34 29.95 -13.56
N LEU A 14 -37.65 28.96 -14.12
CA LEU A 14 -38.01 27.56 -13.92
C LEU A 14 -37.89 27.13 -12.45
N LEU A 15 -36.82 27.55 -11.77
CA LEU A 15 -36.66 27.30 -10.33
C LEU A 15 -37.71 28.04 -9.49
N GLY A 16 -38.11 29.25 -9.90
CA GLY A 16 -39.17 30.03 -9.26
C GLY A 16 -40.53 29.33 -9.35
N VAL A 17 -40.89 28.82 -10.53
CA VAL A 17 -42.12 28.04 -10.73
C VAL A 17 -42.11 26.79 -9.84
N LEU A 18 -40.99 26.08 -9.76
CA LEU A 18 -40.84 24.90 -8.91
C LEU A 18 -40.93 25.23 -7.41
N ALA A 19 -40.31 26.33 -6.98
CA ALA A 19 -40.35 26.80 -5.59
C ALA A 19 -41.76 27.24 -5.15
N ASN A 20 -42.53 27.85 -6.07
CA ASN A 20 -43.90 28.30 -5.81
C ASN A 20 -44.91 27.14 -5.71
N ASN A 21 -44.53 25.93 -6.12
CA ASN A 21 -45.38 24.74 -6.06
C ASN A 21 -45.14 23.91 -4.79
N ASP A 22 -44.75 24.56 -3.68
CA ASP A 22 -44.58 23.98 -2.34
C ASP A 22 -43.69 22.72 -2.30
N GLY A 23 -42.68 22.64 -3.17
CA GLY A 23 -41.81 21.46 -3.26
C GLY A 23 -42.51 20.22 -3.83
N GLN A 24 -43.58 20.40 -4.62
CA GLN A 24 -44.22 19.36 -5.40
C GLN A 24 -43.83 19.45 -6.87
N ALA A 25 -44.02 18.35 -7.59
CA ALA A 25 -43.80 18.31 -9.04
C ALA A 25 -44.73 19.30 -9.77
N VAL A 26 -44.16 20.08 -10.68
CA VAL A 26 -44.87 21.01 -11.56
C VAL A 26 -45.18 20.29 -12.86
N ASN A 27 -46.46 20.09 -13.13
CA ASN A 27 -46.92 19.37 -14.31
C ASN A 27 -46.80 20.22 -15.58
N ARG A 28 -46.81 19.54 -16.74
CA ARG A 28 -46.66 20.16 -18.08
C ARG A 28 -47.63 21.31 -18.32
N ASP A 29 -48.88 21.18 -17.89
CA ASP A 29 -49.95 22.17 -18.04
C ASP A 29 -49.67 23.47 -17.26
N GLN A 30 -48.83 23.40 -16.23
CA GLN A 30 -48.35 24.56 -15.48
C GLN A 30 -47.04 25.11 -16.05
N LEU A 31 -46.24 24.28 -16.73
CA LEU A 31 -44.98 24.69 -17.37
C LEU A 31 -45.20 25.36 -18.72
N LEU A 32 -46.21 24.95 -19.49
CA LEU A 32 -46.43 25.35 -20.87
C LEU A 32 -47.81 25.98 -21.05
N SER A 33 -47.85 27.06 -21.83
CA SER A 33 -49.09 27.71 -22.23
C SER A 33 -49.45 27.37 -23.67
N GLN A 34 -50.70 26.99 -23.90
CA GLN A 34 -51.23 26.78 -25.24
C GLN A 34 -51.59 28.13 -25.88
N ARG A 35 -51.04 28.42 -27.06
CA ARG A 35 -51.31 29.67 -27.80
C ARG A 35 -52.27 29.47 -28.96
N ASP A 36 -52.07 28.39 -29.68
CA ASP A 36 -52.94 27.92 -30.78
C ASP A 36 -53.30 26.44 -30.53
N PRO A 37 -54.31 25.89 -31.22
CA PRO A 37 -54.61 24.45 -31.15
C PRO A 37 -53.33 23.62 -31.36
N GLU A 38 -52.98 22.80 -30.37
CA GLU A 38 -51.80 21.94 -30.36
C GLU A 38 -50.42 22.65 -30.36
N VAL A 39 -50.37 23.98 -30.24
CA VAL A 39 -49.13 24.76 -30.15
C VAL A 39 -48.89 25.22 -28.71
N PHE A 40 -47.91 24.60 -28.06
CA PHE A 40 -47.49 24.90 -26.69
C PHE A 40 -46.20 25.70 -26.66
N THR A 41 -46.12 26.67 -25.76
CA THR A 41 -44.93 27.52 -25.60
C THR A 41 -44.56 27.71 -24.13
N TRP A 42 -43.28 27.91 -23.87
CA TRP A 42 -42.74 28.11 -22.53
C TRP A 42 -42.51 29.59 -22.22
N GLY A 43 -42.99 30.00 -21.04
CA GLY A 43 -42.73 31.30 -20.44
C GLY A 43 -43.28 32.50 -21.24
N PRO A 44 -42.95 33.72 -20.81
CA PRO A 44 -43.31 34.95 -21.53
C PRO A 44 -42.58 35.10 -22.86
N TRP A 45 -41.49 34.35 -23.08
CA TRP A 45 -40.68 34.41 -24.31
C TRP A 45 -41.24 33.61 -25.47
N HIS A 46 -42.28 32.79 -25.23
CA HIS A 46 -42.96 31.98 -26.24
C HIS A 46 -42.03 31.00 -26.95
N LEU A 47 -41.11 30.40 -26.20
CA LEU A 47 -40.16 29.42 -26.74
C LEU A 47 -40.81 28.05 -26.92
N GLU A 48 -40.31 27.28 -27.88
CA GLU A 48 -40.70 25.89 -28.05
C GLU A 48 -40.38 25.07 -26.79
N PRO A 49 -41.17 24.03 -26.46
CA PRO A 49 -40.95 23.19 -25.29
C PRO A 49 -39.55 22.54 -25.24
N ALA A 50 -38.89 22.37 -26.38
CA ALA A 50 -37.51 21.88 -26.43
C ALA A 50 -36.53 22.78 -25.65
N TRP A 51 -36.73 24.10 -25.65
CA TRP A 51 -35.88 25.03 -24.90
C TRP A 51 -36.06 24.91 -23.39
N LEU A 52 -37.29 24.66 -22.92
CA LEU A 52 -37.55 24.32 -21.51
C LEU A 52 -36.73 23.10 -21.10
N VAL A 53 -36.71 22.06 -21.94
CA VAL A 53 -35.97 20.81 -21.64
C VAL A 53 -34.47 21.05 -21.61
N VAL A 54 -33.92 21.90 -22.47
CA VAL A 54 -32.49 22.26 -22.44
C VAL A 54 -32.12 22.95 -21.11
N VAL A 55 -32.93 23.90 -20.66
CA VAL A 55 -32.70 24.60 -19.38
C VAL A 55 -32.86 23.65 -18.21
N ALA A 56 -33.92 22.83 -18.22
CA ALA A 56 -34.15 21.80 -17.22
C ALA A 56 -32.97 20.81 -17.16
N ALA A 57 -32.41 20.40 -18.31
CA ALA A 57 -31.28 19.48 -18.35
C ALA A 57 -30.03 20.05 -17.67
N VAL A 58 -29.73 21.33 -17.89
CA VAL A 58 -28.62 22.02 -17.21
C VAL A 58 -28.88 22.06 -15.70
N LEU A 59 -30.10 22.41 -15.28
CA LEU A 59 -30.47 22.42 -13.86
C LEU A 59 -30.41 21.03 -13.22
N THR A 60 -30.83 19.99 -13.93
CA THR A 60 -30.71 18.59 -13.49
C THR A 60 -29.26 18.14 -13.38
N GLN A 61 -28.40 18.52 -14.32
CA GLN A 61 -26.96 18.26 -14.22
C GLN A 61 -26.34 18.89 -12.95
N GLN A 62 -26.85 20.05 -12.56
CA GLN A 62 -26.46 20.78 -11.34
C GLN A 62 -27.21 20.32 -10.09
N GLY A 63 -28.05 19.28 -10.19
CA GLY A 63 -28.81 18.72 -9.07
C GLY A 63 -29.93 19.61 -8.54
N GLN A 64 -30.42 20.57 -9.32
CA GLN A 64 -31.43 21.55 -8.89
C GLN A 64 -32.87 21.10 -9.13
N LEU A 65 -33.11 20.15 -10.04
CA LEU A 65 -34.43 19.55 -10.32
C LEU A 65 -34.30 18.21 -11.06
N GLU A 66 -35.41 17.51 -11.20
CA GLU A 66 -35.56 16.29 -12.01
C GLU A 66 -36.59 16.48 -13.11
N ILE A 67 -36.44 15.73 -14.20
CA ILE A 67 -37.28 15.83 -15.40
C ILE A 67 -38.11 14.56 -15.55
N GLY A 68 -39.42 14.68 -15.60
CA GLY A 68 -40.32 13.54 -15.76
C GLY A 68 -40.80 13.34 -17.18
N TYR A 69 -40.71 12.11 -17.66
CA TYR A 69 -41.37 11.61 -18.86
C TYR A 69 -42.34 10.47 -18.50
N THR A 70 -43.20 10.07 -19.44
CA THR A 70 -44.12 8.96 -19.21
C THR A 70 -43.35 7.66 -18.91
N GLY A 71 -43.44 7.21 -17.66
CA GLY A 71 -42.82 5.96 -17.19
C GLY A 71 -41.32 6.06 -16.85
N GLU A 72 -40.70 7.24 -16.90
CA GLU A 72 -39.28 7.43 -16.59
C GLU A 72 -39.04 8.80 -15.94
N GLN A 73 -38.23 8.83 -14.87
CA GLN A 73 -37.74 10.04 -14.23
C GLN A 73 -36.25 10.22 -14.53
N LEU A 74 -35.87 11.38 -15.03
CA LEU A 74 -34.49 11.72 -15.35
C LEU A 74 -33.87 12.63 -14.30
N ASP A 75 -32.63 12.30 -13.95
CA ASP A 75 -31.80 12.96 -12.97
C ASP A 75 -30.35 13.14 -13.44
N ALA A 76 -29.48 13.62 -12.56
CA ALA A 76 -28.07 13.86 -12.87
C ALA A 76 -27.29 12.58 -13.29
N LEU A 77 -27.72 11.39 -12.86
CA LEU A 77 -27.06 10.11 -13.14
C LEU A 77 -27.46 9.57 -14.51
N ASN A 78 -28.73 9.72 -14.92
CA ASN A 78 -29.25 9.17 -16.18
C ASN A 78 -29.56 10.24 -17.25
N LEU A 79 -29.17 11.50 -17.04
CA LEU A 79 -29.43 12.64 -17.96
C LEU A 79 -29.02 12.41 -19.42
N ALA A 80 -28.01 11.58 -19.66
CA ALA A 80 -27.57 11.20 -21.01
C ALA A 80 -28.69 10.59 -21.86
N ARG A 81 -29.75 10.08 -21.23
CA ARG A 81 -30.98 9.60 -21.89
C ARG A 81 -31.59 10.63 -22.83
N LEU A 82 -31.55 11.92 -22.49
CA LEU A 82 -32.07 13.01 -23.33
C LEU A 82 -31.43 13.04 -24.73
N THR A 83 -30.15 12.71 -24.84
CA THR A 83 -29.42 12.73 -26.12
C THR A 83 -29.89 11.64 -27.10
N ARG A 84 -30.68 10.69 -26.62
CA ARG A 84 -31.23 9.56 -27.39
C ARG A 84 -32.71 9.74 -27.74
N MET A 85 -33.32 10.83 -27.30
CA MET A 85 -34.72 11.15 -27.57
C MET A 85 -34.83 11.95 -28.87
N THR A 86 -35.90 11.70 -29.63
CA THR A 86 -36.34 12.54 -30.73
C THR A 86 -36.85 13.88 -30.23
N LEU A 87 -36.98 14.86 -31.12
CA LEU A 87 -37.49 16.18 -30.76
C LEU A 87 -38.93 16.10 -30.19
N ASP A 88 -39.78 15.23 -30.71
CA ASP A 88 -41.14 15.04 -30.21
C ASP A 88 -41.14 14.41 -28.81
N GLU A 89 -40.27 13.43 -28.57
CA GLU A 89 -40.09 12.83 -27.24
C GLU A 89 -39.58 13.85 -26.22
N LEU A 90 -38.58 14.66 -26.56
CA LEU A 90 -38.09 15.74 -25.69
C LEU A 90 -39.23 16.71 -25.36
N GLN A 91 -39.96 17.15 -26.37
CA GLN A 91 -41.09 18.06 -26.19
C GLN A 91 -42.24 17.43 -25.40
N ALA A 92 -42.29 16.12 -25.22
CA ALA A 92 -43.33 15.40 -24.45
C ALA A 92 -43.05 15.32 -22.93
N ILE A 93 -42.21 16.21 -22.39
CA ILE A 93 -42.02 16.38 -20.94
C ILE A 93 -43.36 16.43 -20.20
N THR A 94 -43.46 15.64 -19.13
CA THR A 94 -44.69 15.51 -18.33
C THR A 94 -44.70 16.41 -17.10
N HIS A 95 -43.55 16.56 -16.45
CA HIS A 95 -43.40 17.40 -15.26
C HIS A 95 -41.91 17.70 -14.99
N VAL A 96 -41.66 18.66 -14.11
CA VAL A 96 -40.38 18.81 -13.41
C VAL A 96 -40.63 18.65 -11.92
N ALA A 97 -39.70 18.03 -11.20
CA ALA A 97 -39.82 17.79 -9.76
C ALA A 97 -38.61 18.38 -9.02
N PRO A 98 -38.77 18.76 -7.73
CA PRO A 98 -37.61 19.08 -6.90
C PRO A 98 -36.69 17.86 -6.80
N PRO A 99 -35.39 18.08 -6.59
CA PRO A 99 -34.44 17.00 -6.43
C PRO A 99 -34.78 16.20 -5.17
N ALA A 100 -34.53 14.90 -5.20
CA ALA A 100 -34.63 14.06 -4.02
C ALA A 100 -33.85 14.64 -2.83
N ALA A 101 -34.32 14.35 -1.61
CA ALA A 101 -33.68 14.81 -0.38
C ALA A 101 -32.20 14.41 -0.36
N LEU A 102 -31.35 15.39 -0.07
CA LEU A 102 -29.91 15.23 -0.09
C LEU A 102 -29.45 14.24 1.00
N PRO A 103 -28.75 13.13 0.65
CA PRO A 103 -28.29 12.15 1.62
C PRO A 103 -27.01 12.63 2.32
N LEU A 104 -27.12 13.71 3.10
CA LEU A 104 -25.97 14.39 3.73
C LEU A 104 -25.12 13.48 4.62
N VAL A 105 -25.75 12.59 5.39
CA VAL A 105 -25.04 11.65 6.27
C VAL A 105 -24.21 10.68 5.43
N LEU A 106 -24.85 10.05 4.45
CA LEU A 106 -24.18 9.14 3.53
C LEU A 106 -23.03 9.82 2.77
N LEU A 107 -23.19 11.10 2.41
CA LEU A 107 -22.18 11.84 1.67
C LEU A 107 -20.97 12.12 2.54
N LYS A 108 -21.19 12.45 3.81
CA LYS A 108 -20.11 12.59 4.79
C LYS A 108 -19.36 11.28 4.98
N ASP A 109 -20.08 10.18 5.17
CA ASP A 109 -19.47 8.86 5.37
C ASP A 109 -18.66 8.42 4.13
N ALA A 110 -19.18 8.69 2.93
CA ALA A 110 -18.50 8.34 1.68
C ALA A 110 -17.24 9.19 1.41
N VAL A 111 -17.20 10.45 1.83
CA VAL A 111 -15.99 11.28 1.69
C VAL A 111 -14.97 11.02 2.80
N ASP A 112 -15.42 10.64 4.00
CA ASP A 112 -14.56 10.18 5.10
C ASP A 112 -13.81 8.90 4.72
N LEU A 113 -14.49 8.00 3.98
CA LEU A 113 -13.84 6.84 3.35
C LEU A 113 -12.66 7.25 2.45
N LEU A 114 -12.65 8.46 1.89
CA LEU A 114 -11.53 8.99 1.10
C LEU A 114 -10.50 9.80 1.90
N ASP A 115 -10.57 9.79 3.24
CA ASP A 115 -9.79 10.66 4.15
C ASP A 115 -9.95 12.16 3.86
N LEU A 116 -11.11 12.58 3.35
CA LEU A 116 -11.43 14.00 3.23
C LEU A 116 -11.88 14.54 4.59
N PRO A 117 -11.56 15.81 4.92
CA PRO A 117 -11.85 16.37 6.24
C PRO A 117 -13.36 16.41 6.52
N PRO A 118 -13.80 16.29 7.79
CA PRO A 118 -15.23 16.30 8.15
C PRO A 118 -16.01 17.54 7.70
N GLY A 119 -15.31 18.65 7.46
CA GLY A 119 -15.87 19.90 6.93
C GLY A 119 -15.96 19.99 5.40
N ALA A 120 -15.56 18.95 4.66
CA ALA A 120 -15.56 18.95 3.20
C ALA A 120 -16.97 18.96 2.60
N VAL A 121 -17.96 18.42 3.32
CA VAL A 121 -19.37 18.44 2.91
C VAL A 121 -20.08 19.60 3.61
N GLY A 122 -20.51 20.59 2.83
CA GLY A 122 -21.28 21.72 3.33
C GLY A 122 -22.71 21.34 3.74
N PRO A 123 -23.46 22.23 4.41
CA PRO A 123 -24.85 22.00 4.76
C PRO A 123 -25.76 21.82 3.54
N ASN A 124 -25.32 22.30 2.38
CA ASN A 124 -26.04 22.21 1.11
C ASN A 124 -25.54 21.07 0.20
N GLY A 125 -24.67 20.19 0.72
CA GLY A 125 -24.11 19.05 -0.02
C GLY A 125 -22.79 19.33 -0.70
N ALA A 126 -22.58 18.67 -1.84
CA ALA A 126 -21.40 18.82 -2.67
C ALA A 126 -21.38 20.19 -3.37
N ASP A 127 -20.17 20.72 -3.53
CA ASP A 127 -19.86 21.85 -4.39
C ASP A 127 -18.77 21.43 -5.40
N GLU A 128 -18.37 22.37 -6.27
CA GLU A 128 -17.33 22.08 -7.27
C GLU A 128 -15.99 21.70 -6.63
N SER A 129 -15.67 22.27 -5.46
CA SER A 129 -14.45 21.98 -4.72
C SER A 129 -14.42 20.53 -4.24
N LEU A 130 -15.52 20.05 -3.64
CA LEU A 130 -15.66 18.68 -3.18
C LEU A 130 -15.53 17.69 -4.34
N VAL A 131 -16.12 17.99 -5.49
CA VAL A 131 -16.01 17.14 -6.69
C VAL A 131 -14.54 16.98 -7.13
N GLN A 132 -13.76 18.06 -7.11
CA GLN A 132 -12.33 18.01 -7.45
C GLN A 132 -11.52 17.21 -6.41
N GLN A 133 -11.80 17.42 -5.11
CA GLN A 133 -11.15 16.69 -4.02
C GLN A 133 -11.43 15.19 -4.09
N VAL A 134 -12.70 14.80 -4.28
CA VAL A 134 -13.11 13.39 -4.46
C VAL A 134 -12.42 12.80 -5.69
N GLY A 135 -12.43 13.50 -6.83
CA GLY A 135 -11.77 13.04 -8.05
C GLY A 135 -10.28 12.77 -7.86
N THR A 136 -9.59 13.66 -7.13
CA THR A 136 -8.16 13.54 -6.81
C THR A 136 -7.89 12.32 -5.92
N ARG A 137 -8.62 12.20 -4.80
CA ARG A 137 -8.45 11.06 -3.87
C ARG A 137 -8.79 9.73 -4.54
N CYS A 138 -9.86 9.68 -5.34
CA CYS A 138 -10.19 8.47 -6.09
C CYS A 138 -9.07 8.06 -7.06
N HIS A 139 -8.36 9.02 -7.68
CA HIS A 139 -7.22 8.71 -8.54
C HIS A 139 -6.05 8.14 -7.74
N GLU A 140 -5.70 8.74 -6.60
CA GLU A 140 -4.65 8.26 -5.70
C GLU A 140 -4.94 6.84 -5.20
N TYR A 141 -6.14 6.60 -4.66
CA TYR A 141 -6.52 5.26 -4.20
C TYR A 141 -6.60 4.25 -5.33
N SER A 142 -6.99 4.64 -6.56
CA SER A 142 -6.97 3.71 -7.69
C SER A 142 -5.57 3.15 -7.92
N GLN A 143 -4.52 3.97 -7.77
CA GLN A 143 -3.14 3.51 -7.91
C GLN A 143 -2.71 2.63 -6.73
N SER A 144 -2.94 3.10 -5.49
CA SER A 144 -2.62 2.34 -4.27
C SER A 144 -3.30 0.96 -4.24
N ILE A 145 -4.56 0.86 -4.69
CA ILE A 145 -5.30 -0.41 -4.77
C ILE A 145 -4.62 -1.37 -5.75
N LEU A 146 -4.16 -0.89 -6.90
CA LEU A 146 -3.46 -1.74 -7.87
C LEU A 146 -2.15 -2.29 -7.30
N ASP A 147 -1.38 -1.44 -6.64
CA ASP A 147 -0.11 -1.83 -6.02
C ASP A 147 -0.35 -2.85 -4.89
N ALA A 148 -1.34 -2.59 -4.03
CA ALA A 148 -1.72 -3.52 -2.96
C ALA A 148 -2.27 -4.86 -3.47
N LYS A 149 -3.00 -4.89 -4.59
CA LYS A 149 -3.40 -6.14 -5.23
C LYS A 149 -2.20 -6.96 -5.70
N SER A 150 -1.19 -6.32 -6.30
CA SER A 150 0.05 -7.01 -6.68
C SER A 150 0.74 -7.59 -5.45
N VAL A 151 0.88 -6.81 -4.38
CA VAL A 151 1.48 -7.25 -3.11
C VAL A 151 0.75 -8.45 -2.53
N LEU A 152 -0.60 -8.43 -2.51
CA LEU A 152 -1.39 -9.55 -2.02
C LEU A 152 -1.19 -10.80 -2.88
N ILE A 153 -1.01 -10.67 -4.20
CA ILE A 153 -0.78 -11.80 -5.13
C ILE A 153 0.64 -12.35 -4.99
N ASP A 154 1.65 -11.47 -5.02
CA ASP A 154 3.07 -11.83 -5.00
C ASP A 154 3.51 -12.36 -3.63
N GLY A 155 2.83 -11.91 -2.57
CA GLY A 155 3.17 -12.24 -1.19
C GLY A 155 4.24 -11.30 -0.63
N ILE A 156 4.36 -11.32 0.70
CA ILE A 156 5.44 -10.66 1.43
C ILE A 156 6.24 -11.77 2.12
N THR A 157 7.53 -11.84 1.82
CA THR A 157 8.46 -12.71 2.53
C THR A 157 9.24 -11.90 3.55
N VAL A 158 9.06 -12.23 4.82
CA VAL A 158 9.85 -11.69 5.93
C VAL A 158 10.70 -12.81 6.49
N TRP A 159 12.02 -12.60 6.55
CA TRP A 159 12.97 -13.57 7.11
C TRP A 159 12.74 -15.02 6.62
N GLY A 160 12.50 -15.18 5.32
CA GLY A 160 12.30 -16.48 4.66
C GLY A 160 10.92 -17.13 4.84
N ALA A 161 9.95 -16.46 5.48
CA ALA A 161 8.58 -16.96 5.62
C ALA A 161 7.56 -16.01 4.97
N GLN A 162 6.52 -16.58 4.36
CA GLN A 162 5.35 -15.82 3.91
C GLN A 162 4.54 -15.34 5.11
N VAL A 163 4.13 -14.06 5.08
CA VAL A 163 3.43 -13.42 6.21
C VAL A 163 2.03 -12.92 5.91
N ILE A 164 1.58 -12.97 4.64
CA ILE A 164 0.21 -12.58 4.31
C ILE A 164 -0.76 -13.67 4.75
N GLU A 165 -1.44 -13.44 5.86
CA GLU A 165 -2.58 -14.26 6.28
C GLU A 165 -3.88 -13.76 5.64
N HIS A 166 -4.86 -14.65 5.49
CA HIS A 166 -6.19 -14.31 4.98
C HIS A 166 -6.20 -13.64 3.60
N GLN A 167 -5.26 -14.00 2.72
CA GLN A 167 -5.06 -13.40 1.39
C GLN A 167 -6.37 -13.25 0.58
N THR A 168 -7.20 -14.31 0.56
CA THR A 168 -8.50 -14.30 -0.16
C THR A 168 -9.46 -13.26 0.41
N GLU A 169 -9.54 -13.17 1.74
CA GLU A 169 -10.45 -12.24 2.44
C GLU A 169 -9.99 -10.80 2.27
N ARG A 170 -8.68 -10.54 2.42
CA ARG A 170 -8.06 -9.22 2.15
C ARG A 170 -8.27 -8.79 0.70
N SER A 171 -8.13 -9.71 -0.25
CA SER A 171 -8.36 -9.42 -1.67
C SER A 171 -9.83 -9.09 -1.96
N ALA A 172 -10.77 -9.82 -1.34
CA ALA A 172 -12.20 -9.53 -1.47
C ALA A 172 -12.57 -8.19 -0.85
N ALA A 173 -12.04 -7.88 0.34
CA ALA A 173 -12.23 -6.59 1.01
C ALA A 173 -11.68 -5.44 0.15
N LEU A 174 -10.46 -5.57 -0.37
CA LEU A 174 -9.85 -4.58 -1.26
C LEU A 174 -10.67 -4.36 -2.54
N GLY A 175 -11.29 -5.42 -3.08
CA GLY A 175 -12.25 -5.32 -4.19
C GLY A 175 -13.52 -4.53 -3.84
N ALA A 176 -14.02 -4.62 -2.60
CA ALA A 176 -15.15 -3.81 -2.15
C ALA A 176 -14.77 -2.32 -2.07
N PHE A 177 -13.57 -2.00 -1.56
CA PHE A 177 -13.06 -0.62 -1.56
C PHE A 177 -12.86 -0.08 -2.98
N GLU A 178 -12.31 -0.87 -3.89
CA GLU A 178 -12.18 -0.52 -5.31
C GLU A 178 -13.54 -0.22 -5.97
N LYS A 179 -14.57 -1.04 -5.69
CA LYS A 179 -15.93 -0.79 -6.18
C LYS A 179 -16.46 0.56 -5.69
N ALA A 180 -16.24 0.89 -4.41
CA ALA A 180 -16.64 2.17 -3.84
C ALA A 180 -15.88 3.37 -4.46
N VAL A 181 -14.55 3.25 -4.61
CA VAL A 181 -13.72 4.26 -5.27
C VAL A 181 -14.17 4.49 -6.72
N ASN A 182 -14.46 3.43 -7.47
CA ASN A 182 -14.95 3.55 -8.85
C ASN A 182 -16.35 4.17 -8.93
N ASN A 183 -17.24 3.83 -8.00
CA ASN A 183 -18.57 4.42 -7.88
C ASN A 183 -18.49 5.93 -7.59
N LEU A 184 -17.61 6.35 -6.67
CA LEU A 184 -17.38 7.78 -6.37
C LEU A 184 -16.72 8.52 -7.53
N LYS A 185 -15.74 7.90 -8.19
CA LYS A 185 -15.06 8.46 -9.37
C LYS A 185 -16.01 8.73 -10.54
N ALA A 186 -17.05 7.90 -10.71
CA ALA A 186 -18.07 8.10 -11.73
C ALA A 186 -18.98 9.33 -11.45
N ARG A 187 -19.04 9.80 -10.20
CA ARG A 187 -19.84 10.94 -9.75
C ARG A 187 -19.08 12.26 -9.85
N ASN A 188 -18.65 12.56 -11.07
CA ASN A 188 -17.74 13.65 -11.41
C ASN A 188 -18.38 15.05 -11.56
N THR A 189 -19.56 15.27 -11.00
CA THR A 189 -20.28 16.56 -11.04
C THR A 189 -21.07 16.74 -9.75
N VAL A 190 -21.38 17.98 -9.37
CA VAL A 190 -22.14 18.29 -8.15
C VAL A 190 -23.44 17.50 -8.06
N GLY A 191 -24.25 17.51 -9.12
CA GLY A 191 -25.53 16.79 -9.13
C GLY A 191 -25.39 15.28 -8.95
N LYS A 192 -24.37 14.66 -9.56
CA LYS A 192 -24.11 13.22 -9.40
C LYS A 192 -23.62 12.86 -8.01
N LEU A 193 -22.76 13.69 -7.42
CA LEU A 193 -22.20 13.44 -6.09
C LEU A 193 -23.26 13.63 -5.00
N ASN A 194 -24.20 14.55 -5.20
CA ASN A 194 -25.39 14.70 -4.34
C ASN A 194 -26.40 13.54 -4.46
N ARG A 195 -26.18 12.57 -5.37
CA ARG A 195 -27.01 11.39 -5.61
C ARG A 195 -26.23 10.09 -5.40
N ILE A 196 -25.38 10.06 -4.38
CA ILE A 196 -24.77 8.80 -3.94
C ILE A 196 -25.83 7.84 -3.40
N ASP A 197 -25.59 6.56 -3.62
CA ASP A 197 -26.56 5.48 -3.44
C ASP A 197 -25.98 4.28 -2.66
N PHE A 198 -24.89 4.51 -1.92
CA PHE A 198 -24.29 3.48 -1.10
C PHE A 198 -25.27 2.94 -0.06
N THR A 199 -25.27 1.63 0.13
CA THR A 199 -25.88 1.03 1.33
C THR A 199 -24.91 1.08 2.51
N THR A 200 -25.44 0.96 3.73
CA THR A 200 -24.61 0.87 4.95
C THR A 200 -23.64 -0.31 4.88
N GLU A 201 -24.08 -1.44 4.30
CA GLU A 201 -23.24 -2.62 4.11
C GLU A 201 -22.12 -2.39 3.10
N GLU A 202 -22.40 -1.65 2.01
CA GLU A 202 -21.38 -1.31 1.01
C GLU A 202 -20.29 -0.40 1.60
N LEU A 203 -20.67 0.61 2.39
CA LEU A 203 -19.70 1.46 3.08
C LEU A 203 -18.89 0.67 4.11
N ALA A 204 -19.53 -0.17 4.92
CA ALA A 204 -18.83 -0.99 5.89
C ALA A 204 -17.83 -1.96 5.24
N ALA A 205 -18.20 -2.56 4.11
CA ALA A 205 -17.30 -3.42 3.33
C ALA A 205 -16.14 -2.63 2.73
N ALA A 206 -16.40 -1.43 2.22
CA ALA A 206 -15.37 -0.55 1.67
C ALA A 206 -14.38 -0.07 2.76
N THR A 207 -14.85 0.22 3.97
CA THR A 207 -13.99 0.55 5.12
C THR A 207 -13.03 -0.59 5.44
N LYS A 208 -13.51 -1.83 5.52
CA LYS A 208 -12.63 -3.00 5.69
C LYS A 208 -11.62 -3.15 4.56
N GLY A 209 -12.03 -2.84 3.33
CA GLY A 209 -11.12 -2.84 2.19
C GLY A 209 -10.02 -1.77 2.27
N LYS A 210 -10.35 -0.59 2.81
CA LYS A 210 -9.37 0.46 3.10
C LYS A 210 -8.41 0.07 4.22
N GLU A 211 -8.90 -0.62 5.26
CA GLU A 211 -8.04 -1.20 6.31
C GLU A 211 -7.07 -2.24 5.72
N ALA A 212 -7.55 -3.10 4.82
CA ALA A 212 -6.70 -4.07 4.12
C ALA A 212 -5.65 -3.40 3.23
N LEU A 213 -6.01 -2.28 2.56
CA LEU A 213 -5.05 -1.46 1.81
C LEU A 213 -3.95 -0.91 2.74
N ASN A 214 -4.34 -0.25 3.83
CA ASN A 214 -3.41 0.32 4.80
C ASN A 214 -2.47 -0.73 5.40
N TRP A 215 -3.00 -1.92 5.70
CA TRP A 215 -2.18 -3.05 6.15
C TRP A 215 -1.13 -3.43 5.11
N ALA A 216 -1.51 -3.56 3.83
CA ALA A 216 -0.60 -3.97 2.76
C ALA A 216 0.51 -2.94 2.53
N GLU A 217 0.15 -1.66 2.46
CA GLU A 217 1.11 -0.56 2.31
C GLU A 217 2.09 -0.51 3.49
N THR A 218 1.57 -0.60 4.73
CA THR A 218 2.41 -0.60 5.94
C THR A 218 3.31 -1.82 6.00
N ALA A 219 2.82 -3.01 5.64
CA ALA A 219 3.60 -4.24 5.64
C ALA A 219 4.75 -4.19 4.63
N VAL A 220 4.53 -3.64 3.43
CA VAL A 220 5.61 -3.45 2.45
C VAL A 220 6.69 -2.52 3.01
N GLN A 221 6.30 -1.36 3.56
CA GLN A 221 7.27 -0.43 4.14
C GLN A 221 8.02 -1.06 5.32
N ALA A 222 7.30 -1.72 6.24
CA ALA A 222 7.90 -2.43 7.37
C ALA A 222 8.92 -3.48 6.92
N ASN A 223 8.61 -4.26 5.86
CA ASN A 223 9.54 -5.26 5.34
C ASN A 223 10.84 -4.62 4.82
N LEU A 224 10.74 -3.50 4.10
CA LEU A 224 11.91 -2.76 3.61
C LEU A 224 12.83 -2.31 4.76
N HIS A 225 12.27 -1.98 5.94
CA HIS A 225 13.07 -1.56 7.09
C HIS A 225 13.88 -2.70 7.73
N VAL A 226 13.42 -3.94 7.64
CA VAL A 226 14.00 -5.10 8.35
C VAL A 226 14.69 -6.11 7.43
N THR A 227 14.51 -6.02 6.11
CA THR A 227 15.02 -7.00 5.15
C THR A 227 16.55 -7.19 5.23
N ASP A 228 17.31 -6.10 5.35
CA ASP A 228 18.77 -6.14 5.42
C ASP A 228 19.26 -6.91 6.67
N VAL A 229 18.68 -6.59 7.83
CA VAL A 229 19.05 -7.22 9.10
C VAL A 229 18.59 -8.67 9.17
N ALA A 230 17.37 -8.96 8.70
CA ALA A 230 16.86 -10.32 8.62
C ALA A 230 17.71 -11.22 7.71
N SER A 231 18.20 -10.68 6.58
CA SER A 231 19.05 -11.42 5.65
C SER A 231 20.39 -11.77 6.28
N TYR A 232 21.04 -10.80 6.93
CA TYR A 232 22.29 -11.04 7.67
C TYR A 232 22.10 -12.07 8.79
N LEU A 233 21.06 -11.89 9.62
CA LEU A 233 20.85 -12.78 10.76
C LEU A 233 20.48 -14.20 10.34
N ARG A 234 19.78 -14.37 9.21
CA ARG A 234 19.55 -15.69 8.61
C ARG A 234 20.87 -16.37 8.25
N GLU A 235 21.77 -15.66 7.57
CA GLU A 235 23.11 -16.19 7.24
C GLU A 235 23.87 -16.54 8.52
N ALA A 236 23.86 -15.64 9.51
CA ALA A 236 24.53 -15.84 10.79
C ALA A 236 24.02 -17.09 11.53
N THR A 237 22.70 -17.26 11.65
CA THR A 237 22.11 -18.45 12.29
C THR A 237 22.43 -19.73 11.55
N ASP A 238 22.51 -19.68 10.21
CA ASP A 238 22.89 -20.84 9.39
C ASP A 238 24.37 -21.20 9.59
N VAL A 239 25.24 -20.22 9.84
CA VAL A 239 26.68 -20.42 10.09
C VAL A 239 26.97 -20.92 11.49
N PHE A 240 26.47 -20.24 12.52
CA PHE A 240 26.76 -20.56 13.92
C PHE A 240 25.93 -21.73 14.45
N GLY A 241 24.80 -22.03 13.81
CA GLY A 241 23.91 -23.13 14.20
C GLY A 241 22.92 -22.75 15.31
N PRO A 242 21.94 -23.62 15.59
CA PRO A 242 20.81 -23.32 16.46
C PRO A 242 21.15 -23.24 17.96
N GLU A 243 22.25 -23.85 18.39
CA GLU A 243 22.66 -23.90 19.80
C GLU A 243 23.47 -22.67 20.25
N ASP A 244 23.90 -21.81 19.31
CA ASP A 244 24.60 -20.58 19.65
C ASP A 244 23.66 -19.59 20.37
N PRO A 245 24.07 -18.96 21.49
CA PRO A 245 23.22 -18.02 22.22
C PRO A 245 22.70 -16.84 21.36
N ASN A 246 23.51 -16.33 20.43
CA ASN A 246 23.06 -15.27 19.53
C ASN A 246 22.07 -15.80 18.49
N SER A 247 22.20 -17.07 18.09
CA SER A 247 21.23 -17.72 17.22
C SER A 247 19.88 -17.95 17.89
N ILE A 248 19.87 -18.24 19.19
CA ILE A 248 18.63 -18.34 19.98
C ILE A 248 17.94 -16.97 20.01
N ASP A 249 18.66 -15.91 20.41
CA ASP A 249 18.13 -14.54 20.45
C ASP A 249 17.61 -14.08 19.06
N ALA A 250 18.33 -14.41 17.99
CA ALA A 250 17.93 -14.08 16.62
C ALA A 250 16.66 -14.81 16.18
N ASN A 251 16.47 -16.06 16.58
CA ASN A 251 15.24 -16.81 16.28
C ASN A 251 14.05 -16.33 17.10
N ASP A 252 14.27 -15.86 18.34
CA ASP A 252 13.24 -15.20 19.14
C ASP A 252 12.81 -13.87 18.51
N LEU A 253 13.76 -13.08 18.02
CA LEU A 253 13.49 -11.87 17.24
C LEU A 253 12.73 -12.19 15.95
N ARG A 254 13.14 -13.24 15.23
CA ARG A 254 12.44 -13.71 14.03
C ARG A 254 10.98 -14.03 14.33
N THR A 255 10.70 -14.76 15.41
CA THR A 255 9.33 -15.13 15.80
C THR A 255 8.48 -13.89 16.04
N ARG A 256 8.95 -12.96 16.88
CA ARG A 256 8.26 -11.69 17.13
C ARG A 256 8.04 -10.87 15.86
N LEU A 257 9.03 -10.83 14.97
CA LEU A 257 8.92 -10.12 13.71
C LEU A 257 7.87 -10.76 12.80
N LEU A 258 7.80 -12.08 12.71
CA LEU A 258 6.76 -12.75 11.93
C LEU A 258 5.36 -12.49 12.50
N ASP A 259 5.22 -12.50 13.82
CA ASP A 259 3.94 -12.24 14.49
C ASP A 259 3.44 -10.81 14.23
N LEU A 260 4.34 -9.82 14.20
CA LEU A 260 3.98 -8.44 13.83
C LEU A 260 3.34 -8.33 12.45
N PHE A 261 3.81 -9.14 11.49
CA PHE A 261 3.31 -9.11 10.12
C PHE A 261 2.08 -10.01 9.92
N ARG A 262 1.93 -11.06 10.70
CA ARG A 262 0.78 -11.99 10.60
C ARG A 262 -0.49 -11.46 11.26
N SER A 263 -0.40 -10.37 12.03
CA SER A 263 -1.56 -9.70 12.62
C SER A 263 -2.57 -9.19 11.59
N ASP A 264 -3.84 -9.13 11.99
CA ASP A 264 -4.90 -8.43 11.24
C ASP A 264 -4.66 -6.92 11.16
N THR A 265 -3.99 -6.35 12.15
CA THR A 265 -3.64 -4.93 12.19
C THR A 265 -2.34 -4.64 11.43
N PRO A 266 -2.19 -3.45 10.84
CA PRO A 266 -0.92 -3.04 10.22
C PRO A 266 0.26 -3.23 11.18
N PRO A 267 1.46 -3.64 10.70
CA PRO A 267 2.63 -3.77 11.55
C PRO A 267 2.95 -2.46 12.28
N ASP A 268 3.10 -2.51 13.61
CA ASP A 268 3.39 -1.32 14.40
C ASP A 268 4.77 -0.74 14.07
N VAL A 269 4.81 0.54 13.70
CA VAL A 269 6.03 1.22 13.24
C VAL A 269 7.09 1.24 14.35
N GLY A 270 6.69 1.42 15.60
CA GLY A 270 7.60 1.44 16.76
C GLY A 270 8.22 0.08 17.02
N ALA A 271 7.42 -0.99 16.98
CA ALA A 271 7.85 -2.36 17.14
C ALA A 271 8.79 -2.80 16.01
N VAL A 272 8.49 -2.43 14.76
CA VAL A 272 9.38 -2.68 13.60
C VAL A 272 10.72 -1.96 13.75
N ALA A 273 10.71 -0.69 14.19
CA ALA A 273 11.93 0.05 14.45
C ALA A 273 12.75 -0.56 15.61
N GLY A 274 12.08 -1.01 16.67
CA GLY A 274 12.70 -1.73 17.79
C GLY A 274 13.34 -3.04 17.34
N ALA A 275 12.62 -3.85 16.56
CA ALA A 275 13.13 -5.10 16.01
C ALA A 275 14.34 -4.88 15.09
N LYS A 276 14.34 -3.81 14.28
CA LYS A 276 15.49 -3.42 13.47
C LYS A 276 16.72 -3.08 14.33
N ALA A 277 16.52 -2.28 15.37
CA ALA A 277 17.60 -1.87 16.27
C ALA A 277 18.19 -3.07 17.03
N GLU A 278 17.34 -3.95 17.53
CA GLU A 278 17.75 -5.19 18.19
C GLU A 278 18.50 -6.11 17.22
N GLY A 279 18.01 -6.26 15.99
CA GLY A 279 18.70 -7.04 14.96
C GLY A 279 20.09 -6.46 14.62
N ALA A 280 20.25 -5.13 14.64
CA ALA A 280 21.54 -4.49 14.41
C ALA A 280 22.55 -4.80 15.53
N GLN A 281 22.08 -4.86 16.79
CA GLN A 281 22.90 -5.30 17.92
C GLN A 281 23.30 -6.77 17.79
N LEU A 282 22.38 -7.64 17.37
CA LEU A 282 22.69 -9.05 17.08
C LEU A 282 23.69 -9.18 15.94
N ARG A 283 23.59 -8.35 14.90
CA ARG A 283 24.56 -8.29 13.80
C ARG A 283 25.97 -8.01 14.30
N GLU A 284 26.13 -7.01 15.17
CA GLU A 284 27.42 -6.66 15.78
C GLU A 284 27.97 -7.82 16.62
N ARG A 285 27.14 -8.46 17.44
CA ARG A 285 27.52 -9.64 18.25
C ARG A 285 28.01 -10.80 17.39
N PHE A 286 27.32 -11.11 16.30
CA PHE A 286 27.75 -12.15 15.36
C PHE A 286 29.06 -11.79 14.64
N ALA A 287 29.22 -10.53 14.23
CA ALA A 287 30.45 -10.07 13.58
C ALA A 287 31.66 -10.16 14.53
N GLU A 288 31.48 -9.82 15.80
CA GLU A 288 32.51 -9.97 16.84
C GLU A 288 32.85 -11.46 17.09
N ALA A 289 31.84 -12.33 17.18
CA ALA A 289 32.03 -13.77 17.31
C ALA A 289 32.79 -14.35 16.10
N ALA A 290 32.43 -13.93 14.88
CA ALA A 290 33.09 -14.34 13.65
C ALA A 290 34.55 -13.83 13.58
N THR A 291 34.80 -12.59 14.05
CA THR A 291 36.14 -12.02 14.13
C THR A 291 37.02 -12.83 15.08
N THR A 292 36.48 -13.20 16.24
CA THR A 292 37.16 -14.02 17.24
C THR A 292 37.48 -15.41 16.71
N ALA A 293 36.51 -16.07 16.06
CA ALA A 293 36.72 -17.37 15.44
C ALA A 293 37.77 -17.32 14.32
N HIS A 294 37.74 -16.28 13.48
CA HIS A 294 38.74 -16.08 12.44
C HIS A 294 40.15 -15.89 13.02
N GLY A 295 40.31 -15.03 14.03
CA GLY A 295 41.61 -14.81 14.68
C GLY A 295 42.18 -16.06 15.39
N ARG A 296 41.31 -16.97 15.84
CA ARG A 296 41.71 -18.28 16.38
C ARG A 296 42.20 -19.22 15.29
N ASP A 297 41.52 -19.28 14.15
CA ASP A 297 41.71 -20.32 13.14
C ASP A 297 42.58 -19.87 11.94
N ARG A 298 42.95 -18.58 11.86
CA ARG A 298 43.73 -18.00 10.77
C ARG A 298 44.88 -17.17 11.29
N LEU A 299 46.04 -17.34 10.64
CA LEU A 299 47.19 -16.49 10.86
C LEU A 299 47.00 -15.17 10.11
N ASP A 300 47.29 -14.07 10.81
CA ASP A 300 47.46 -12.75 10.19
C ASP A 300 48.83 -12.62 9.51
N GLY A 301 49.16 -11.43 9.02
CA GLY A 301 50.46 -11.17 8.37
C GLY A 301 51.67 -11.45 9.29
N ALA A 302 51.56 -11.15 10.59
CA ALA A 302 52.62 -11.40 11.55
C ALA A 302 52.76 -12.89 11.88
N GLY A 303 51.64 -13.59 12.04
CA GLY A 303 51.57 -15.04 12.24
C GLY A 303 52.15 -15.81 11.06
N ASP A 304 51.84 -15.41 9.83
CA ASP A 304 52.41 -16.01 8.62
C ASP A 304 53.93 -15.80 8.53
N GLN A 305 54.39 -14.60 8.86
CA GLN A 305 55.83 -14.31 8.92
C GLN A 305 56.53 -15.17 9.97
N LYS A 306 55.93 -15.36 11.15
CA LYS A 306 56.46 -16.22 12.19
C LYS A 306 56.45 -17.70 11.78
N LYS A 307 55.38 -18.17 11.14
CA LYS A 307 55.31 -19.52 10.54
C LYS A 307 56.44 -19.71 9.52
N ARG A 308 56.67 -18.74 8.64
CA ARG A 308 57.74 -18.79 7.65
C ARG A 308 59.13 -18.84 8.29
N GLN A 309 59.39 -18.01 9.30
CA GLN A 309 60.65 -18.02 10.05
C GLN A 309 60.90 -19.37 10.73
N LEU A 310 59.87 -20.03 11.26
CA LEU A 310 59.99 -21.36 11.85
C LEU A 310 60.31 -22.42 10.79
N LEU A 311 59.62 -22.38 9.64
CA LEU A 311 59.82 -23.31 8.52
C LEU A 311 61.21 -23.18 7.88
N GLU A 312 61.74 -21.96 7.81
CA GLU A 312 63.07 -21.65 7.25
C GLU A 312 64.20 -21.70 8.31
N SER A 313 63.89 -22.07 9.57
CA SER A 313 64.86 -22.05 10.65
C SER A 313 65.89 -23.20 10.57
N THR A 314 67.12 -22.92 11.02
CA THR A 314 68.17 -23.95 11.15
C THR A 314 67.75 -25.05 12.10
N ALA A 315 67.05 -24.72 13.19
CA ALA A 315 66.55 -25.69 14.16
C ALA A 315 65.59 -26.71 13.55
N LEU A 316 64.69 -26.28 12.65
CA LEU A 316 63.79 -27.19 11.96
C LEU A 316 64.53 -28.08 10.95
N ALA A 317 65.57 -27.54 10.29
CA ALA A 317 66.44 -28.31 9.41
C ALA A 317 67.23 -29.38 10.17
N ASP A 318 67.78 -29.04 11.35
CA ASP A 318 68.51 -29.97 12.21
C ASP A 318 67.59 -31.08 12.73
N LEU A 319 66.37 -30.75 13.16
CA LEU A 319 65.36 -31.75 13.55
C LEU A 319 65.00 -32.67 12.38
N GLY A 320 64.96 -32.16 11.15
CA GLY A 320 64.80 -32.94 9.93
C GLY A 320 65.90 -33.98 9.76
N GLN A 321 67.17 -33.60 9.94
CA GLN A 321 68.30 -34.54 9.88
C GLN A 321 68.24 -35.57 11.02
N LEU A 322 67.91 -35.14 12.24
CA LEU A 322 67.79 -36.06 13.37
C LEU A 322 66.66 -37.08 13.18
N SER A 323 65.59 -36.71 12.48
CA SER A 323 64.46 -37.61 12.21
C SER A 323 64.82 -38.83 11.35
N THR A 324 65.96 -38.82 10.65
CA THR A 324 66.44 -39.97 9.85
C THR A 324 67.13 -41.04 10.70
N ILE A 325 67.42 -40.77 11.97
CA ILE A 325 68.09 -41.70 12.88
C ILE A 325 67.03 -42.68 13.43
N PRO A 326 67.15 -44.01 13.18
CA PRO A 326 66.10 -44.98 13.53
C PRO A 326 65.75 -45.07 15.03
N LEU A 327 66.66 -44.61 15.90
CA LEU A 327 66.49 -44.67 17.35
C LEU A 327 65.61 -43.53 17.91
N LEU A 328 65.34 -42.48 17.12
CA LEU A 328 64.59 -41.29 17.55
C LEU A 328 63.12 -41.35 17.13
N PRO A 329 62.19 -40.76 17.91
CA PRO A 329 60.76 -40.81 17.62
C PRO A 329 60.36 -39.82 16.51
N GLY A 330 60.63 -40.17 15.25
CA GLY A 330 60.37 -39.32 14.07
C GLY A 330 58.91 -38.87 13.90
N GLY A 331 57.94 -39.64 14.42
CA GLY A 331 56.52 -39.32 14.32
C GLY A 331 56.11 -37.98 14.97
N ARG A 332 56.79 -37.55 16.04
CA ARG A 332 56.49 -36.26 16.70
C ARG A 332 56.90 -35.06 15.83
N PHE A 333 58.03 -35.18 15.14
CA PHE A 333 58.52 -34.15 14.24
C PHE A 333 57.65 -34.07 12.98
N ALA A 334 57.28 -35.21 12.40
CA ALA A 334 56.35 -35.27 11.27
C ALA A 334 55.00 -34.61 11.62
N ASN A 335 54.43 -34.89 12.80
CA ASN A 335 53.21 -34.23 13.27
C ASN A 335 53.39 -32.71 13.42
N LEU A 336 54.52 -32.24 13.96
CA LEU A 336 54.79 -30.80 14.07
C LEU A 336 54.85 -30.14 12.68
N GLN A 337 55.53 -30.78 11.71
CA GLN A 337 55.59 -30.28 10.33
C GLN A 337 54.20 -30.22 9.70
N GLN A 338 53.41 -31.28 9.88
CA GLN A 338 52.04 -31.33 9.38
C GLN A 338 51.17 -30.21 9.99
N ASN A 339 51.21 -30.05 11.32
CA ASN A 339 50.47 -28.99 12.01
C ASN A 339 50.87 -27.59 11.49
N LEU A 340 52.16 -27.33 11.29
CA LEU A 340 52.64 -26.06 10.74
C LEU A 340 52.14 -25.83 9.31
N THR A 341 52.08 -26.87 8.48
CA THR A 341 51.55 -26.75 7.11
C THR A 341 50.04 -26.53 7.07
N GLU A 342 49.28 -27.12 7.97
CA GLU A 342 47.81 -27.01 8.06
C GLU A 342 47.33 -25.63 8.54
N LEU A 343 48.18 -24.83 9.18
CA LEU A 343 47.85 -23.45 9.56
C LEU A 343 47.52 -22.61 8.31
N HIS A 344 46.27 -22.15 8.22
CA HIS A 344 45.81 -21.28 7.16
C HIS A 344 46.10 -19.80 7.48
N THR A 345 46.35 -19.00 6.46
CA THR A 345 46.68 -17.57 6.58
C THR A 345 45.62 -16.72 5.89
N CYS A 346 45.27 -15.59 6.48
CA CYS A 346 44.46 -14.55 5.85
C CYS A 346 45.06 -13.17 6.18
N LYS A 347 45.78 -12.57 5.23
CA LYS A 347 46.53 -11.31 5.46
C LYS A 347 45.70 -10.05 5.21
N THR A 348 44.62 -10.19 4.45
CA THR A 348 43.74 -9.09 4.01
C THR A 348 42.46 -9.02 4.84
N PHE A 349 42.41 -9.72 5.98
CA PHE A 349 41.26 -9.74 6.87
C PHE A 349 40.92 -8.35 7.41
N ASP A 350 39.69 -7.92 7.19
CA ASP A 350 39.09 -6.72 7.79
C ASP A 350 37.85 -7.11 8.60
N PRO A 351 37.82 -6.87 9.93
CA PRO A 351 36.64 -7.10 10.75
C PRO A 351 35.39 -6.35 10.26
N ALA A 352 35.54 -5.22 9.57
CA ALA A 352 34.40 -4.45 9.05
C ALA A 352 33.61 -5.21 7.97
N ASP A 353 34.26 -6.13 7.24
CA ASP A 353 33.57 -6.97 6.26
C ASP A 353 32.60 -7.95 6.92
N LEU A 354 32.88 -8.34 8.17
CA LEU A 354 32.03 -9.27 8.91
C LEU A 354 30.69 -8.67 9.35
N LEU A 355 30.51 -7.34 9.26
CA LEU A 355 29.20 -6.69 9.44
C LEU A 355 28.29 -6.85 8.21
N ARG A 356 28.85 -7.23 7.06
CA ARG A 356 28.11 -7.44 5.81
C ARG A 356 27.80 -8.92 5.59
N SER A 357 28.70 -9.79 5.98
CA SER A 357 28.56 -11.25 5.88
C SER A 357 29.36 -11.94 6.97
N VAL A 358 28.81 -13.01 7.55
CA VAL A 358 29.49 -13.73 8.64
C VAL A 358 30.65 -14.63 8.19
N PHE A 359 30.88 -14.76 6.89
CA PHE A 359 32.06 -15.45 6.35
C PHE A 359 33.12 -14.46 5.89
N CYS A 360 34.39 -14.85 6.02
CA CYS A 360 35.49 -14.06 5.47
C CYS A 360 35.49 -14.18 3.94
N THR A 361 35.25 -13.09 3.22
CA THR A 361 35.24 -13.05 1.75
C THR A 361 36.63 -13.29 1.14
N GLU A 362 37.69 -13.01 1.89
CA GLU A 362 39.08 -13.12 1.42
C GLU A 362 39.60 -14.56 1.40
N CYS A 363 39.24 -15.35 2.42
CA CYS A 363 39.72 -16.74 2.54
C CYS A 363 38.58 -17.79 2.59
N SER A 364 37.34 -17.36 2.38
CA SER A 364 36.12 -18.17 2.47
C SER A 364 35.97 -18.92 3.80
N TYR A 365 36.61 -18.42 4.87
CA TYR A 365 36.50 -19.03 6.19
C TYR A 365 35.09 -18.84 6.73
N ARG A 366 34.47 -19.95 7.12
CA ARG A 366 33.19 -20.01 7.80
C ARG A 366 33.45 -20.27 9.29
N PRO A 367 33.08 -19.33 10.18
CA PRO A 367 33.14 -19.56 11.62
C PRO A 367 32.41 -20.85 11.98
N VAL A 368 33.07 -21.69 12.77
CA VAL A 368 32.42 -22.80 13.46
C VAL A 368 32.23 -22.35 14.89
N ALA A 369 31.03 -22.57 15.45
CA ALA A 369 30.81 -22.38 16.88
C ALA A 369 31.94 -23.12 17.62
N GLY A 370 32.79 -22.37 18.31
CA GLY A 370 33.84 -22.98 19.10
C GLY A 370 33.21 -23.65 20.29
N ASP A 371 33.59 -24.90 20.58
CA ASP A 371 33.53 -25.36 21.97
C ASP A 371 34.27 -24.30 22.80
N ALA A 372 33.56 -23.62 23.70
CA ALA A 372 34.13 -22.63 24.62
C ALA A 372 35.06 -23.27 25.67
N THR A 373 35.60 -24.46 25.38
CA THR A 373 36.43 -25.26 26.25
C THR A 373 37.54 -25.93 25.45
N SER A 374 38.73 -25.32 25.46
CA SER A 374 39.99 -26.05 25.67
C SER A 374 41.07 -25.11 26.20
#